data_AF-A0A2M9PAR6-F1
#
_entry.id   AF-A0A2M9PAR6-F1
#
_cell.length_a   1.000
_cell.length_b   1.000
_cell.length_c   1.000
_cell.angle_alpha   90.00
_cell.angle_beta   90.00
_cell.angle_gamma   90.00
#
_symmetry.space_group_name_H-M   'P 1'
#
loop_
_entity.id
_entity.type
_entity.pdbx_description
1 polymer ?
#
loop_
_entity_poly.entity_id
_entity_poly.type
_entity_poly.pdbx_seq_one_letter_code
_entity_poly.pdbx_strand_id
1 'polypeptide(L)'
;MDQLRRGFEHSLEFDRLENIRQIYAMEADAQAIATLYAWSERAAKPELWDAAGSIAHYEDIRTAFGDTLASTADLGLAGRAAFTAWYASDWRRESYYLSACSQYLDRLDAAHALQRYDPLPDGYFDDLCLLPDGTNYGCHLTPEIRGTWAIAD
;
A
#
# COMPACT_ATOMS: atom_id res chain seq x y z
N MET A 1 -0.95 -7.18 11.56
CA MET A 1 -1.28 -6.88 10.15
C MET A 1 -1.45 -8.19 9.41
N ASP A 2 -2.51 -8.34 8.63
CA ASP A 2 -2.80 -9.56 7.87
C ASP A 2 -1.75 -9.85 6.78
N GLN A 3 -1.23 -8.79 6.15
CA GLN A 3 -0.16 -8.85 5.15
C GLN A 3 1.12 -9.55 5.67
N LEU A 4 1.49 -9.33 6.94
CA LEU A 4 2.65 -10.01 7.55
C LEU A 4 2.43 -11.53 7.62
N ARG A 5 1.21 -11.98 7.92
CA ARG A 5 0.89 -13.42 7.95
C ARG A 5 0.90 -14.05 6.55
N ARG A 6 0.69 -13.23 5.52
CA ARG A 6 0.76 -13.63 4.10
C ARG A 6 2.18 -13.56 3.51
N GLY A 7 3.20 -13.28 4.33
CA GLY A 7 4.61 -13.32 3.89
C GLY A 7 5.17 -11.99 3.39
N PHE A 8 4.44 -10.88 3.54
CA PHE A 8 4.96 -9.55 3.26
C PHE A 8 5.79 -9.03 4.45
N GLU A 9 6.88 -9.72 4.78
CA GLU A 9 7.86 -9.26 5.78
C GLU A 9 8.98 -8.46 5.10
N HIS A 10 9.50 -7.43 5.80
CA HIS A 10 10.65 -6.68 5.30
C HIS A 10 11.91 -7.55 5.33
N SER A 11 12.32 -8.04 4.16
CA SER A 11 13.50 -8.87 3.99
C SER A 11 14.72 -8.05 3.54
N LEU A 12 15.91 -8.44 4.01
CA LEU A 12 17.20 -7.97 3.50
C LEU A 12 17.66 -8.78 2.27
N GLU A 13 16.88 -9.76 1.83
CA GLU A 13 17.21 -10.61 0.69
C GLU A 13 17.17 -9.85 -0.64
N PHE A 14 16.37 -8.79 -0.72
CA PHE A 14 16.16 -8.02 -1.95
C PHE A 14 16.91 -6.69 -1.94
N ASP A 15 17.06 -6.12 -3.13
CA ASP A 15 17.57 -4.76 -3.30
C ASP A 15 16.81 -3.75 -2.43
N ARG A 16 17.51 -2.71 -1.97
CA ARG A 16 16.93 -1.64 -1.16
C ARG A 16 15.70 -1.01 -1.84
N LEU A 17 15.77 -0.74 -3.14
CA LEU A 17 14.66 -0.13 -3.87
C LEU A 17 13.45 -1.07 -3.96
N GLU A 18 13.70 -2.36 -4.05
CA GLU A 18 12.65 -3.38 -4.01
C GLU A 18 12.03 -3.53 -2.62
N ASN A 19 12.81 -3.35 -1.55
CA ASN A 19 12.28 -3.24 -0.19
C ASN A 19 11.38 -2.00 -0.03
N ILE A 20 11.77 -0.86 -0.60
CA ILE A 20 10.96 0.37 -0.62
C ILE A 20 9.66 0.14 -1.41
N ARG A 21 9.75 -0.49 -2.58
CA ARG A 21 8.59 -0.86 -3.41
C ARG A 21 7.62 -1.76 -2.64
N GLN A 22 8.14 -2.74 -1.91
CA GLN A 22 7.35 -3.60 -1.03
C GLN A 22 6.61 -2.78 0.04
N ILE A 23 7.32 -1.89 0.75
CA ILE A 23 6.73 -1.03 1.78
C ILE A 23 5.60 -0.18 1.20
N TYR A 24 5.84 0.47 0.07
CA TYR A 24 4.80 1.30 -0.58
C TYR A 24 3.55 0.49 -0.92
N ALA A 25 3.73 -0.69 -1.51
CA ALA A 25 2.63 -1.56 -1.86
C ALA A 25 1.81 -1.96 -0.62
N MET A 26 2.50 -2.34 0.46
CA MET A 26 1.86 -2.71 1.72
C MET A 26 1.11 -1.54 2.35
N GLU A 27 1.69 -0.34 2.36
CA GLU A 27 1.07 0.85 2.94
C GLU A 27 -0.14 1.32 2.14
N ALA A 28 -0.06 1.27 0.81
CA ALA A 28 -1.18 1.57 -0.07
C ALA A 28 -2.34 0.55 0.11
N ASP A 29 -2.04 -0.75 0.20
CA ASP A 29 -3.05 -1.79 0.46
C ASP A 29 -3.67 -1.65 1.85
N ALA A 30 -2.86 -1.38 2.88
CA ALA A 30 -3.34 -1.14 4.22
C ALA A 30 -4.32 0.05 4.28
N GLN A 31 -4.00 1.16 3.61
CA GLN A 31 -4.87 2.34 3.56
C GLN A 31 -6.14 2.11 2.73
N ALA A 32 -6.05 1.37 1.63
CA ALA A 32 -7.22 0.98 0.84
C ALA A 32 -8.17 0.11 1.65
N ILE A 33 -7.67 -0.91 2.35
CA ILE A 33 -8.47 -1.80 3.21
C ILE A 33 -9.08 -1.01 4.38
N ALA A 34 -8.30 -0.12 5.02
CA ALA A 34 -8.82 0.72 6.11
C ALA A 34 -9.97 1.62 5.63
N THR A 35 -9.84 2.21 4.43
CA THR A 35 -10.88 3.04 3.82
C THR A 35 -12.12 2.22 3.47
N LEU A 36 -11.94 1.03 2.90
CA LEU A 36 -13.04 0.11 2.56
C LEU A 36 -13.79 -0.33 3.82
N TYR A 37 -13.08 -0.66 4.90
CA TYR A 37 -13.68 -1.03 6.18
C TYR A 37 -14.43 0.14 6.82
N ALA A 38 -13.84 1.34 6.81
CA ALA A 38 -14.51 2.56 7.26
C ALA A 38 -15.81 2.80 6.47
N TRP A 39 -15.79 2.56 5.17
CA TRP A 39 -17.00 2.62 4.34
C TRP A 39 -18.01 1.54 4.71
N SER A 40 -17.62 0.27 4.85
CA SER A 40 -18.55 -0.83 5.13
C SER A 40 -19.29 -0.64 6.44
N GLU A 41 -18.61 -0.09 7.45
CA GLU A 41 -19.16 0.11 8.80
C GLU A 41 -19.91 1.44 8.97
N ARG A 42 -19.88 2.35 7.97
CA ARG A 42 -20.37 3.74 8.11
C ARG A 42 -21.82 3.89 8.56
N ALA A 43 -22.68 2.92 8.26
CA ALA A 43 -24.08 2.97 8.68
C ALA A 43 -24.26 2.74 10.19
N ALA A 44 -23.40 1.92 10.79
CA ALA A 44 -23.40 1.63 12.22
C ALA A 44 -22.48 2.59 13.00
N LYS A 45 -21.36 3.00 12.39
CA LYS A 45 -20.32 3.85 12.98
C LYS A 45 -19.86 4.92 11.98
N PRO A 46 -20.66 5.98 11.75
CA PRO A 46 -20.34 7.04 10.80
C PRO A 46 -18.97 7.69 11.06
N GLU A 47 -18.56 7.74 12.32
CA GLU A 47 -17.28 8.32 12.76
C GLU A 47 -16.06 7.64 12.14
N LEU A 48 -16.13 6.35 11.76
CA LEU A 48 -15.03 5.67 11.09
C LEU A 48 -14.80 6.25 9.69
N TRP A 49 -15.88 6.53 8.98
CA TRP A 49 -15.82 7.12 7.64
C TRP A 49 -15.32 8.56 7.68
N ASP A 50 -15.73 9.33 8.68
CA ASP A 50 -15.24 10.70 8.85
C ASP A 50 -13.78 10.73 9.31
N ALA A 51 -13.38 9.83 10.22
CA ALA A 51 -12.01 9.70 10.68
C ALA A 51 -11.06 9.39 9.52
N ALA A 52 -11.44 8.49 8.60
CA ALA A 52 -10.65 8.16 7.41
C ALA A 52 -10.34 9.39 6.54
N GLY A 53 -11.19 10.43 6.56
CA GLY A 53 -10.98 11.67 5.83
C GLY A 53 -10.24 12.77 6.61
N SER A 54 -10.07 12.59 7.93
CA SER A 54 -9.46 13.59 8.81
C SER A 54 -7.95 13.40 9.04
N ILE A 55 -7.38 12.31 8.56
CA ILE A 55 -5.95 12.03 8.71
C ILE A 55 -5.19 12.94 7.74
N ALA A 56 -4.35 13.81 8.29
CA ALA A 56 -3.51 14.72 7.51
C ALA A 56 -2.68 13.95 6.50
N HIS A 57 -2.68 14.41 5.24
CA HIS A 57 -2.05 13.72 4.10
C HIS A 57 -2.69 12.38 3.71
N TYR A 58 -3.97 12.10 4.02
CA TYR A 58 -4.66 10.88 3.55
C TYR A 58 -6.12 11.13 3.12
N GLU A 59 -6.63 12.36 3.22
CA GLU A 59 -7.99 12.73 2.80
C GLU A 59 -8.30 12.33 1.35
N ASP A 60 -7.33 12.51 0.46
CA ASP A 60 -7.44 12.23 -0.98
C ASP A 60 -7.76 10.77 -1.28
N ILE A 61 -7.34 9.84 -0.41
CA ILE A 61 -7.66 8.41 -0.52
C ILE A 61 -9.15 8.17 -0.31
N ARG A 62 -9.73 8.77 0.74
CA ARG A 62 -11.18 8.68 1.02
C ARG A 62 -11.97 9.31 -0.13
N THR A 63 -11.54 10.47 -0.61
CA THR A 63 -12.20 11.17 -1.72
C THR A 63 -12.20 10.31 -2.99
N ALA A 64 -11.04 9.79 -3.40
CA ALA A 64 -10.93 8.93 -4.58
C ALA A 64 -11.80 7.67 -4.47
N PHE A 65 -11.85 7.04 -3.29
CA PHE A 65 -12.73 5.91 -3.01
C PHE A 65 -14.20 6.29 -3.20
N GLY A 66 -14.64 7.36 -2.55
CA GLY A 66 -16.03 7.81 -2.55
C GLY A 66 -16.53 8.18 -3.95
N ASP A 67 -15.73 8.95 -4.70
CA ASP A 67 -16.06 9.39 -6.05
C ASP A 67 -16.17 8.21 -7.04
N THR A 68 -15.23 7.26 -6.93
CA THR A 68 -15.25 6.05 -7.76
C THR A 68 -16.47 5.19 -7.44
N LEU A 69 -16.78 5.02 -6.16
CA LEU A 69 -17.93 4.22 -5.77
C LEU A 69 -19.26 4.87 -6.18
N ALA A 70 -19.37 6.19 -6.07
CA ALA A 70 -20.56 6.93 -6.48
C ALA A 70 -20.83 6.83 -7.99
N SER A 71 -19.78 6.75 -8.80
CA SER A 71 -19.88 6.68 -10.27
C SER A 71 -20.02 5.26 -10.83
N THR A 72 -19.50 4.24 -10.13
CA THR A 72 -19.43 2.86 -10.65
C THR A 72 -20.31 1.87 -9.90
N ALA A 73 -20.66 2.17 -8.64
CA ALA A 73 -21.25 1.24 -7.68
C ALA A 73 -20.41 -0.05 -7.47
N ASP A 74 -19.11 -0.03 -7.78
CA ASP A 74 -18.20 -1.17 -7.66
C ASP A 74 -17.17 -0.93 -6.54
N LEU A 75 -17.27 -1.73 -5.48
CA LEU A 75 -16.36 -1.67 -4.33
C LEU A 75 -14.92 -2.05 -4.67
N GLY A 76 -14.71 -2.97 -5.61
CA GLY A 76 -13.37 -3.37 -6.03
C GLY A 76 -12.68 -2.27 -6.83
N LEU A 77 -13.42 -1.55 -7.67
CA LEU A 77 -12.92 -0.35 -8.35
C LEU A 77 -12.64 0.79 -7.35
N ALA A 78 -13.51 1.00 -6.38
CA ALA A 78 -13.28 2.01 -5.33
C ALA A 78 -12.03 1.69 -4.48
N GLY A 79 -11.83 0.42 -4.10
CA GLY A 79 -10.63 -0.02 -3.39
C GLY A 79 -9.35 0.19 -4.21
N ARG A 80 -9.39 -0.08 -5.52
CA ARG A 80 -8.28 0.24 -6.43
C ARG A 80 -7.99 1.74 -6.51
N ALA A 81 -9.03 2.56 -6.57
CA ALA A 81 -8.86 4.01 -6.60
C ALA A 81 -8.20 4.52 -5.31
N ALA A 82 -8.60 4.02 -4.15
CA ALA A 82 -7.95 4.34 -2.87
C ALA A 82 -6.47 3.94 -2.86
N PHE A 83 -6.16 2.73 -3.33
CA PHE A 83 -4.79 2.23 -3.44
C PHE A 83 -3.94 3.14 -4.34
N THR A 84 -4.41 3.45 -5.54
CA THR A 84 -3.71 4.34 -6.48
C THR A 84 -3.57 5.76 -5.92
N ALA A 85 -4.60 6.27 -5.24
CA ALA A 85 -4.53 7.58 -4.60
C ALA A 85 -3.38 7.66 -3.61
N TRP A 86 -3.08 6.61 -2.84
CA TRP A 86 -1.94 6.58 -1.93
C TRP A 86 -0.63 6.98 -2.63
N TYR A 87 -0.37 6.43 -3.82
CA TYR A 87 0.83 6.71 -4.62
C TYR A 87 0.87 8.12 -5.22
N ALA A 88 -0.28 8.77 -5.39
CA ALA A 88 -0.36 10.10 -5.99
C ALA A 88 0.18 11.22 -5.09
N SER A 89 0.45 10.95 -3.81
CA SER A 89 1.00 11.96 -2.89
C SER A 89 2.52 11.90 -2.82
N ASP A 90 3.15 12.99 -3.24
CA ASP A 90 4.60 13.20 -3.10
C ASP A 90 5.04 13.11 -1.65
N TRP A 91 4.25 13.68 -0.73
CA TRP A 91 4.58 13.65 0.70
C TRP A 91 4.64 12.22 1.24
N ARG A 92 3.67 11.36 0.88
CA ARG A 92 3.67 9.96 1.34
C ARG A 92 4.85 9.22 0.74
N ARG A 93 5.09 9.37 -0.58
CA ARG A 93 6.24 8.73 -1.23
C ARG A 93 7.56 9.15 -0.59
N GLU A 94 7.83 10.44 -0.45
CA GLU A 94 9.08 10.93 0.15
C GLU A 94 9.23 10.50 1.61
N SER A 95 8.17 10.65 2.43
CA SER A 95 8.23 10.29 3.86
C SER A 95 8.50 8.80 4.05
N TYR A 96 7.79 7.95 3.32
CA TYR A 96 8.00 6.51 3.39
C TYR A 96 9.32 6.07 2.73
N TYR A 97 9.81 6.79 1.71
CA TYR A 97 11.13 6.53 1.11
C TYR A 97 12.23 6.67 2.15
N LEU A 98 12.26 7.80 2.85
CA LEU A 98 13.28 8.10 3.86
C LEU A 98 13.19 7.13 5.05
N SER A 99 11.97 6.85 5.51
CA SER A 99 11.71 5.87 6.57
C SER A 99 12.20 4.47 6.17
N ALA A 100 11.83 4.00 4.98
CA ALA A 100 12.24 2.70 4.45
C ALA A 100 13.76 2.59 4.29
N CYS A 101 14.41 3.61 3.75
CA CYS A 101 15.87 3.65 3.64
C CYS A 101 16.55 3.53 5.00
N SER A 102 16.07 4.28 5.99
CA SER A 102 16.65 4.28 7.34
C SER A 102 16.45 2.91 7.99
N GLN A 103 15.24 2.35 7.94
CA GLN A 103 14.96 1.01 8.45
C GLN A 103 15.77 -0.08 7.76
N TYR A 104 16.02 0.02 6.46
CA TYR A 104 16.85 -0.94 5.73
C TYR A 104 18.31 -0.90 6.24
N LEU A 105 18.87 0.30 6.40
CA LEU A 105 20.24 0.46 6.92
C LEU A 105 20.37 -0.04 8.35
N ASP A 106 19.39 0.26 9.22
CA ASP A 106 19.37 -0.22 10.60
C ASP A 106 19.32 -1.75 10.66
N ARG A 107 18.50 -2.40 9.82
CA ARG A 107 18.43 -3.86 9.74
C ARG A 107 19.72 -4.46 9.20
N LEU A 108 20.34 -3.83 8.19
CA LEU A 108 21.59 -4.28 7.59
C LEU A 108 22.73 -4.26 8.62
N ASP A 109 22.83 -3.16 9.39
CA ASP A 109 23.79 -3.00 10.47
C ASP A 109 23.54 -4.05 11.58
N ALA A 110 22.32 -4.16 12.08
CA ALA A 110 21.97 -5.12 13.13
C ALA A 110 22.25 -6.58 12.74
N ALA A 111 22.09 -6.93 11.46
CA ALA A 111 22.36 -8.26 10.95
C ALA A 111 23.84 -8.50 10.58
N HIS A 112 24.68 -7.46 10.62
CA HIS A 112 26.03 -7.45 10.04
C HIS A 112 26.07 -8.04 8.63
N ALA A 113 25.02 -7.77 7.84
CA ALA A 113 24.84 -8.37 6.53
C ALA A 113 25.46 -7.48 5.43
N LEU A 114 25.79 -8.10 4.31
CA LEU A 114 26.12 -7.38 3.09
C LEU A 114 24.84 -7.10 2.31
N GLN A 115 24.78 -5.92 1.68
CA GLN A 115 23.67 -5.55 0.80
C GLN A 115 23.49 -6.58 -0.31
N ARG A 116 22.22 -6.90 -0.59
CA ARG A 116 21.79 -7.72 -1.73
C ARG A 116 21.19 -6.83 -2.81
N TYR A 117 21.13 -7.37 -4.03
CA TYR A 117 20.66 -6.66 -5.22
C TYR A 117 19.63 -7.49 -6.00
N ASP A 118 19.13 -8.56 -5.39
CA ASP A 118 18.15 -9.43 -6.03
C ASP A 118 16.80 -8.69 -6.16
N PRO A 119 16.12 -8.79 -7.31
CA PRO A 119 14.79 -8.21 -7.46
C PRO A 119 13.75 -9.01 -6.68
N LEU A 120 12.59 -8.40 -6.41
CA LEU A 120 11.42 -9.17 -5.97
C LEU A 120 11.03 -10.19 -7.06
N PRO A 121 10.62 -11.41 -6.69
CA PRO A 121 10.15 -12.40 -7.64
C PRO A 121 8.94 -11.92 -8.46
N ASP A 122 8.79 -12.44 -9.67
CA ASP A 122 7.57 -12.26 -10.44
C ASP A 122 6.35 -12.78 -9.65
N GLY A 123 5.24 -12.04 -9.69
CA GLY A 123 4.02 -12.39 -8.97
C GLY A 123 4.06 -12.15 -7.46
N TYR A 124 5.12 -11.53 -6.91
CA TYR A 124 5.26 -11.29 -5.47
C TYR A 124 4.06 -10.56 -4.84
N PHE A 125 3.38 -9.70 -5.60
CA PHE A 125 2.23 -8.93 -5.12
C PHE A 125 0.86 -9.53 -5.46
N ASP A 126 0.79 -10.72 -6.07
CA ASP A 126 -0.47 -11.32 -6.54
C ASP A 126 -1.48 -11.48 -5.40
N ASP A 127 -0.98 -11.81 -4.21
CA ASP A 127 -1.77 -12.01 -3.01
C ASP A 127 -1.91 -10.77 -2.14
N LEU A 128 -1.47 -9.58 -2.55
CA LEU A 128 -1.49 -8.38 -1.69
C LEU A 128 -2.93 -7.87 -1.44
N CYS A 129 -3.74 -7.79 -2.49
CA CYS A 129 -4.99 -7.02 -2.53
C CYS A 129 -6.23 -7.82 -2.10
N LEU A 130 -6.08 -8.64 -1.06
CA LEU A 130 -7.11 -9.55 -0.58
C LEU A 130 -7.89 -8.95 0.59
N LEU A 131 -9.21 -8.95 0.48
CA LEU A 131 -10.12 -8.66 1.57
C LEU A 131 -10.20 -9.84 2.54
N PRO A 132 -10.71 -9.64 3.78
CA PRO A 132 -10.83 -10.72 4.77
C PRO A 132 -11.67 -11.93 4.33
N ASP A 133 -12.57 -11.75 3.36
CA ASP A 133 -13.39 -12.81 2.77
C ASP A 133 -12.70 -13.52 1.58
N GLY A 134 -11.47 -13.14 1.24
CA GLY A 134 -10.69 -13.66 0.12
C GLY A 134 -10.94 -12.96 -1.21
N THR A 135 -11.85 -11.98 -1.26
CA THR A 135 -12.10 -11.21 -2.49
C THR A 135 -10.88 -10.37 -2.84
N ASN A 136 -10.38 -10.50 -4.08
CA ASN A 136 -9.28 -9.67 -4.57
C ASN A 136 -9.84 -8.39 -5.23
N TYR A 137 -9.46 -7.22 -4.72
CA TYR A 137 -9.93 -5.96 -5.30
C TYR A 137 -9.07 -5.46 -6.47
N GLY A 138 -7.96 -6.15 -6.78
CA GLY A 138 -7.22 -5.99 -8.03
C GLY A 138 -6.10 -4.95 -8.02
N CYS A 139 -5.58 -4.52 -6.86
CA CYS A 139 -4.50 -3.52 -6.80
C CYS A 139 -3.18 -3.97 -7.46
N HIS A 140 -2.92 -5.28 -7.50
CA HIS A 140 -1.73 -5.87 -8.13
C HIS A 140 -1.74 -5.68 -9.66
N LEU A 141 -2.90 -5.31 -10.21
CA LEU A 141 -3.08 -5.01 -11.63
C LEU A 141 -2.78 -3.53 -11.94
N THR A 142 -2.55 -2.68 -10.95
CA THR A 142 -2.36 -1.25 -11.18
C THR A 142 -0.95 -0.95 -11.73
N PRO A 143 -0.77 0.18 -12.45
CA PRO A 143 0.54 0.58 -12.95
C PRO A 143 1.57 0.81 -11.85
N GLU A 144 1.16 1.21 -10.64
CA GLU A 144 2.09 1.44 -9.52
C GLU A 144 2.76 0.16 -9.07
N ILE A 145 2.06 -0.99 -9.15
CA ILE A 145 2.63 -2.30 -8.86
C ILE A 145 3.37 -2.88 -10.06
N ARG A 146 2.83 -2.72 -11.27
CA ARG A 146 3.38 -3.33 -12.50
C ARG A 146 4.55 -2.57 -13.11
N GLY A 147 4.67 -1.28 -12.81
CA GLY A 147 5.72 -0.42 -13.35
C GLY A 147 7.08 -0.78 -12.78
N THR A 148 8.10 -0.78 -13.63
CA THR A 148 9.51 -0.73 -13.20
C THR A 148 9.75 0.61 -12.53
N TRP A 149 10.02 0.59 -11.23
CA TRP A 149 10.31 1.76 -10.40
C TRP A 149 11.68 2.33 -10.77
N ALA A 150 11.73 3.16 -11.83
CA ALA A 150 12.86 4.05 -12.03
C ALA A 150 12.66 5.26 -11.11
N ILE A 151 13.30 5.26 -9.94
CA ILE A 151 13.53 6.51 -9.23
C ILE A 151 14.49 7.31 -10.12
N ALA A 152 14.05 8.47 -10.61
CA ALA A 152 14.94 9.37 -11.33
C ALA A 152 16.06 9.78 -10.37
N ASP A 153 17.31 9.54 -10.79
CA ASP A 153 18.53 9.97 -10.11
C ASP A 153 18.57 11.49 -9.88
#